data_AF-A0A9P5G405-F1
#
_entry.id   AF-A0A9P5G405-F1
#
_cell.length_a   1.000
_cell.length_b   1.000
_cell.length_c   1.000
_cell.angle_alpha   90.00
_cell.angle_beta   90.00
_cell.angle_gamma   90.00
#
_symmetry.space_group_name_H-M   'P 1'
#
loop_
_entity.id
_entity.type
_entity.pdbx_description
1 polymer ?
#
loop_
_entity_poly.entity_id
_entity_poly.type
_entity_poly.pdbx_seq_one_letter_code
_entity_poly.pdbx_strand_id
1 'polypeptide(L)'
;MRQGLNPVTGKPLARTDLIKLKPTTDENEETGPGGPVYVDPVTLKQFQRLTEAVVIRPTGQVYFASTVRDMCLKPGNLIDLVTDEPFKKEDVIKLKGGVGVLQKSEAMLKREREEQQVQDQKRKRLRQEQHTEEDIDDNSKALSKTHTTHHMASSATSTAISLNTSSKFETIPLEQLLRPKRFSGPGYVVIETNFGELNVELYSKYSPKAVYNFIYLARQGYYNGTIFHRNIKNFMIQGGDPTGTGRGSPDTTRTAFGNQPFKDETNSPYKFDARGLLAMANKGKNTNTSQFFITYGSPLSHLDGKHTIFGKVVGGLGVLDEMERVPVGSVDRPRKRIEIIDVRVLVDPFDEDEKPKSGNLQEDDSPWLKKSTVTGSSAIGKYLKSNATSSIDPATTIPVGAGEEESNWKTRQKKKTSITKSSFSGW
;
A
#
# COMPACT_ATOMS: atom_id res chain seq x y z
N MET A 1 -25.88 -11.25 -13.25
CA MET A 1 -26.45 -12.50 -13.81
C MET A 1 -26.03 -12.60 -15.27
N ARG A 2 -25.65 -13.76 -15.82
CA ARG A 2 -24.93 -13.78 -17.12
C ARG A 2 -25.81 -13.86 -18.39
N GLN A 3 -27.07 -14.32 -18.31
CA GLN A 3 -27.95 -14.52 -19.49
C GLN A 3 -29.46 -14.25 -19.26
N GLY A 4 -29.89 -13.60 -18.17
CA GLY A 4 -31.31 -13.28 -17.96
C GLY A 4 -32.25 -14.47 -17.71
N LEU A 5 -31.69 -15.67 -17.47
CA LEU A 5 -32.42 -16.90 -17.18
C LEU A 5 -32.42 -17.19 -15.67
N ASN A 6 -33.49 -17.80 -15.17
CA ASN A 6 -33.64 -18.21 -13.78
C ASN A 6 -32.68 -19.38 -13.46
N PRO A 7 -31.81 -19.26 -12.45
CA PRO A 7 -30.75 -20.25 -12.17
C PRO A 7 -31.26 -21.58 -11.58
N VAL A 8 -32.55 -21.68 -11.24
CA VAL A 8 -33.18 -22.91 -10.71
C VAL A 8 -34.13 -23.55 -11.72
N THR A 9 -34.85 -22.75 -12.51
CA THR A 9 -35.91 -23.25 -13.41
C THR A 9 -35.58 -23.16 -14.90
N GLY A 10 -34.47 -22.50 -15.28
CA GLY A 10 -34.05 -22.34 -16.67
C GLY A 10 -34.94 -21.44 -17.54
N LYS A 11 -36.05 -20.92 -16.99
CA LYS A 11 -36.98 -20.01 -17.69
C LYS A 11 -36.41 -18.58 -17.78
N PRO A 12 -36.79 -17.78 -18.79
CA PRO A 12 -36.48 -16.34 -18.79
C PRO A 12 -37.04 -15.68 -17.52
N LEU A 13 -36.26 -14.76 -16.93
CA LEU A 13 -36.55 -14.12 -15.65
C LEU A 13 -36.86 -12.64 -15.88
N ALA A 14 -38.08 -12.21 -15.62
CA ALA A 14 -38.47 -10.81 -15.77
C ALA A 14 -37.97 -9.96 -14.59
N ARG A 15 -37.83 -8.64 -14.79
CA ARG A 15 -37.43 -7.72 -13.71
C ARG A 15 -38.46 -7.65 -12.58
N THR A 16 -39.71 -7.98 -12.86
CA THR A 16 -40.82 -8.14 -11.89
C THR A 16 -40.61 -9.29 -10.92
N ASP A 17 -39.84 -10.30 -11.31
CA ASP A 17 -39.66 -11.55 -10.57
C ASP A 17 -38.49 -11.44 -9.56
N LEU A 18 -37.79 -10.30 -9.56
CA LEU A 18 -36.65 -10.00 -8.72
C LEU A 18 -37.10 -9.30 -7.43
N ILE A 19 -36.93 -9.97 -6.30
CA ILE A 19 -37.12 -9.37 -4.98
C ILE A 19 -36.01 -8.34 -4.75
N LYS A 20 -36.36 -7.06 -4.59
CA LYS A 20 -35.41 -6.02 -4.20
C LYS A 20 -35.11 -6.16 -2.71
N LEU A 21 -33.87 -6.52 -2.38
CA LEU A 21 -33.41 -6.62 -1.00
C LEU A 21 -33.25 -5.23 -0.37
N LYS A 22 -33.57 -5.16 0.92
CA LYS A 22 -33.46 -3.98 1.79
C LYS A 22 -32.71 -4.39 3.08
N PRO A 23 -31.37 -4.53 3.04
CA PRO A 23 -30.58 -4.71 4.26
C PRO A 23 -30.52 -3.40 5.04
N THR A 24 -30.63 -3.46 6.36
CA THR A 24 -30.39 -2.29 7.22
C THR A 24 -28.90 -2.07 7.40
N THR A 25 -28.46 -0.82 7.27
CA THR A 25 -27.09 -0.37 7.56
C THR A 25 -27.01 0.23 8.96
N ASP A 26 -25.87 0.13 9.62
CA ASP A 26 -25.62 0.95 10.81
C ASP A 26 -25.39 2.41 10.39
N GLU A 27 -25.98 3.36 11.12
CA GLU A 27 -25.80 4.80 10.90
C GLU A 27 -24.64 5.37 11.76
N ASN A 28 -24.14 4.60 12.73
CA ASN A 28 -23.13 5.04 13.70
C ASN A 28 -21.69 4.71 13.30
N GLU A 29 -21.48 3.71 12.42
CA GLU A 29 -20.15 3.41 11.85
C GLU A 29 -19.96 4.20 10.54
N GLU A 30 -19.05 5.19 10.54
CA GLU A 30 -18.63 5.86 9.31
C GLU A 30 -18.16 4.83 8.27
N THR A 31 -18.53 5.02 7.01
CA THR A 31 -18.31 4.03 5.93
C THR A 31 -16.83 3.87 5.59
N GLY A 32 -16.14 3.04 6.37
CA GLY A 32 -14.73 2.72 6.17
C GLY A 32 -14.45 1.96 4.85
N PRO A 33 -13.17 1.66 4.56
CA PRO A 33 -12.74 1.07 3.29
C PRO A 33 -13.33 -0.33 2.98
N GLY A 34 -14.04 -0.96 3.92
CA GLY A 34 -14.80 -2.20 3.71
C GLY A 34 -16.17 -2.02 3.04
N GLY A 35 -16.68 -0.78 2.92
CA GLY A 35 -18.05 -0.50 2.45
C GLY A 35 -19.08 -0.48 3.59
N PRO A 36 -20.39 -0.42 3.29
CA PRO A 36 -21.43 -0.31 4.30
C PRO A 36 -21.47 -1.54 5.21
N VAL A 37 -21.62 -1.28 6.50
CA VAL A 37 -21.83 -2.31 7.53
C VAL A 37 -23.33 -2.54 7.66
N TYR A 38 -23.73 -3.81 7.49
CA TYR A 38 -25.13 -4.22 7.61
C TYR A 38 -25.39 -4.86 8.98
N VAL A 39 -26.53 -4.52 9.56
CA VAL A 39 -27.00 -4.99 10.87
C VAL A 39 -28.40 -5.59 10.76
N ASP A 40 -28.73 -6.56 11.62
CA ASP A 40 -30.09 -7.05 11.78
C ASP A 40 -30.93 -5.98 12.51
N PRO A 41 -32.00 -5.42 11.91
CA PRO A 41 -32.67 -4.21 12.41
C PRO A 41 -33.32 -4.37 13.79
N VAL A 42 -33.54 -5.61 14.26
CA VAL A 42 -34.15 -5.89 15.57
C VAL A 42 -33.11 -6.13 16.66
N THR A 43 -32.02 -6.84 16.36
CA THR A 43 -30.96 -7.12 17.36
C THR A 43 -29.77 -6.15 17.29
N LEU A 44 -29.73 -5.28 16.27
CA LEU A 44 -28.65 -4.32 15.95
C LEU A 44 -27.25 -4.94 15.88
N LYS A 45 -27.17 -6.26 15.63
CA LYS A 45 -25.90 -6.99 15.51
C LYS A 45 -25.45 -7.05 14.06
N GLN A 46 -24.17 -6.78 13.85
CA GLN A 46 -23.50 -6.85 12.54
C GLN A 46 -23.55 -8.25 11.94
N PHE A 47 -23.91 -8.35 10.66
CA PHE A 47 -23.87 -9.63 9.91
C PHE A 47 -22.43 -10.08 9.65
N GLN A 48 -22.03 -11.21 10.21
CA GLN A 48 -20.71 -11.81 9.99
C GLN A 48 -20.69 -12.72 8.75
N ARG A 49 -19.49 -13.05 8.26
CA ARG A 49 -19.29 -13.88 7.04
C ARG A 49 -19.92 -15.28 7.11
N LEU A 50 -20.23 -15.79 8.31
CA LEU A 50 -20.76 -17.15 8.54
C LEU A 50 -22.18 -17.17 9.15
N THR A 51 -22.79 -16.02 9.47
CA THR A 51 -24.14 -15.99 10.05
C THR A 51 -25.21 -16.26 9.01
N GLU A 52 -26.18 -17.12 9.35
CA GLU A 52 -27.37 -17.34 8.49
C GLU A 52 -28.21 -16.06 8.40
N ALA A 53 -28.30 -15.49 7.20
CA ALA A 53 -29.19 -14.37 6.89
C ALA A 53 -30.43 -14.85 6.10
N VAL A 54 -31.56 -14.20 6.33
CA VAL A 54 -32.89 -14.55 5.84
C VAL A 54 -33.60 -13.30 5.32
N VAL A 55 -34.40 -13.46 4.27
CA VAL A 55 -35.23 -12.40 3.67
C VAL A 55 -36.70 -12.75 3.84
N ILE A 56 -37.51 -11.76 4.18
CA ILE A 56 -38.98 -11.85 4.12
C ILE A 56 -39.43 -11.35 2.74
N ARG A 57 -40.08 -12.23 1.96
CA ARG A 57 -40.33 -12.02 0.52
C ARG A 57 -41.20 -10.80 0.18
N PRO A 58 -42.33 -10.49 0.85
CA PRO A 58 -43.15 -9.33 0.51
C PRO A 58 -42.39 -8.00 0.64
N THR A 59 -41.66 -7.85 1.74
CA THR A 59 -41.07 -6.57 2.15
C THR A 59 -39.65 -6.37 1.61
N GLY A 60 -38.91 -7.47 1.40
CA GLY A 60 -37.50 -7.48 1.02
C GLY A 60 -36.51 -7.24 2.17
N GLN A 61 -37.00 -7.12 3.41
CA GLN A 61 -36.19 -6.90 4.60
C GLN A 61 -35.28 -8.09 4.91
N VAL A 62 -34.08 -7.82 5.46
CA VAL A 62 -33.04 -8.83 5.74
C VAL A 62 -32.78 -8.94 7.25
N TYR A 63 -32.83 -10.17 7.77
CA TYR A 63 -32.71 -10.49 9.19
C TYR A 63 -31.74 -11.66 9.46
N PHE A 64 -31.35 -11.87 10.72
CA PHE A 64 -30.77 -13.16 11.12
C PHE A 64 -31.83 -14.28 11.10
N ALA A 65 -31.39 -15.48 10.73
CA ALA A 65 -32.21 -16.69 10.82
C ALA A 65 -32.60 -17.05 12.26
N SER A 66 -31.90 -16.55 13.29
CA SER A 66 -32.33 -16.64 14.69
C SER A 66 -33.51 -15.70 14.97
N THR A 67 -33.38 -14.41 14.64
CA THR A 67 -34.41 -13.38 14.91
C THR A 67 -35.79 -13.80 14.36
N VAL A 68 -35.87 -14.17 13.07
CA VAL A 68 -37.13 -14.62 12.44
C VAL A 68 -37.61 -15.96 13.01
N ARG A 69 -36.70 -16.87 13.38
CA ARG A 69 -37.06 -18.15 13.98
C ARG A 69 -37.67 -17.98 15.37
N ASP A 70 -37.08 -17.11 16.17
CA ASP A 70 -37.38 -16.99 17.59
C ASP A 70 -38.53 -16.00 17.87
N MET A 71 -38.70 -14.97 17.05
CA MET A 71 -39.75 -13.96 17.20
C MET A 71 -40.97 -14.18 16.29
N CYS A 72 -40.82 -14.79 15.11
CA CYS A 72 -41.94 -15.04 14.19
C CYS A 72 -42.34 -16.53 14.15
N LEU A 73 -41.41 -17.43 13.86
CA LEU A 73 -41.74 -18.83 13.57
C LEU A 73 -42.09 -19.67 14.81
N LYS A 74 -41.41 -19.45 15.95
CA LYS A 74 -41.71 -20.11 17.23
C LYS A 74 -43.04 -19.63 17.85
N PRO A 75 -43.34 -18.32 17.95
CA PRO A 75 -44.62 -17.86 18.51
C PRO A 75 -45.81 -18.00 17.55
N GLY A 76 -45.54 -18.25 16.26
CA GLY A 76 -46.56 -18.32 15.22
C GLY A 76 -46.99 -16.94 14.68
N ASN A 77 -46.39 -15.86 15.16
CA ASN A 77 -46.67 -14.49 14.71
C ASN A 77 -45.93 -14.17 13.40
N LEU A 78 -46.56 -14.47 12.26
CA LEU A 78 -45.95 -14.31 10.93
C LEU A 78 -46.13 -12.87 10.39
N ILE A 79 -45.59 -11.91 11.12
CA ILE A 79 -45.63 -10.46 10.81
C ILE A 79 -44.19 -9.93 10.74
N ASP A 80 -43.88 -9.11 9.73
CA ASP A 80 -42.54 -8.59 9.51
C ASP A 80 -42.17 -7.53 10.57
N LEU A 81 -41.02 -7.73 11.23
CA LEU A 81 -40.64 -7.06 12.49
C LEU A 81 -40.26 -5.56 12.35
N VAL A 82 -40.33 -5.01 11.14
CA VAL A 82 -39.99 -3.60 10.83
C VAL A 82 -41.11 -2.87 10.07
N THR A 83 -42.01 -3.59 9.39
CA THR A 83 -43.06 -2.99 8.55
C THR A 83 -44.49 -3.42 8.93
N ASP A 84 -44.63 -4.33 9.89
CA ASP A 84 -45.89 -4.97 10.30
C ASP A 84 -46.68 -5.66 9.16
N GLU A 85 -46.03 -5.97 8.03
CA GLU A 85 -46.65 -6.71 6.93
C GLU A 85 -46.76 -8.21 7.24
N PRO A 86 -47.93 -8.85 7.08
CA PRO A 86 -48.10 -10.28 7.30
C PRO A 86 -47.48 -11.11 6.15
N PHE A 87 -46.78 -12.20 6.49
CA PHE A 87 -46.09 -13.08 5.54
C PHE A 87 -46.38 -14.57 5.80
N LYS A 88 -46.00 -15.47 4.88
CA LYS A 88 -46.17 -16.94 5.04
C LYS A 88 -44.86 -17.65 5.37
N LYS A 89 -44.93 -18.88 5.87
CA LYS A 89 -43.71 -19.67 6.15
C LYS A 89 -42.91 -19.97 4.86
N GLU A 90 -43.59 -20.01 3.71
CA GLU A 90 -42.97 -20.11 2.37
C GLU A 90 -42.22 -18.84 1.92
N ASP A 91 -42.51 -17.67 2.50
CA ASP A 91 -41.91 -16.38 2.15
C ASP A 91 -40.53 -16.13 2.81
N VAL A 92 -40.08 -17.08 3.64
CA VAL A 92 -38.86 -16.98 4.46
C VAL A 92 -37.66 -17.55 3.68
N ILE A 93 -36.95 -16.70 2.95
CA ILE A 93 -35.90 -17.11 1.99
C ILE A 93 -34.52 -17.03 2.64
N LYS A 94 -33.80 -18.16 2.77
CA LYS A 94 -32.40 -18.18 3.24
C LYS A 94 -31.41 -17.67 2.17
N LEU A 95 -30.53 -16.74 2.54
CA LEU A 95 -29.47 -16.22 1.67
C LEU A 95 -28.24 -17.14 1.66
N LYS A 96 -28.00 -17.84 0.54
CA LYS A 96 -26.77 -18.62 0.34
C LYS A 96 -25.55 -17.69 0.28
N GLY A 97 -24.67 -17.78 1.28
CA GLY A 97 -23.48 -16.93 1.42
C GLY A 97 -23.64 -15.72 2.34
N GLY A 98 -24.80 -15.53 2.96
CA GLY A 98 -25.06 -14.43 3.89
C GLY A 98 -25.00 -13.04 3.25
N VAL A 99 -24.92 -12.00 4.08
CA VAL A 99 -24.98 -10.59 3.63
C VAL A 99 -23.67 -10.13 2.95
N GLY A 100 -22.57 -10.86 3.12
CA GLY A 100 -21.31 -10.62 2.40
C GLY A 100 -21.40 -10.83 0.86
N VAL A 101 -22.52 -11.35 0.34
CA VAL A 101 -22.84 -11.32 -1.08
C VAL A 101 -23.27 -9.91 -1.53
N LEU A 102 -23.99 -9.17 -0.68
CA LEU A 102 -24.49 -7.83 -0.98
C LEU A 102 -23.34 -6.83 -1.07
N GLN A 103 -22.42 -6.84 -0.09
CA GLN A 103 -21.20 -6.02 -0.09
C GLN A 103 -20.41 -6.17 -1.40
N LYS A 104 -20.24 -7.40 -1.89
CA LYS A 104 -19.57 -7.67 -3.17
C LYS A 104 -20.37 -7.17 -4.37
N SER A 105 -21.69 -7.31 -4.35
CA SER A 105 -22.56 -6.84 -5.43
C SER A 105 -22.60 -5.31 -5.52
N GLU A 106 -22.66 -4.61 -4.39
CA GLU A 106 -22.67 -3.14 -4.36
C GLU A 106 -21.30 -2.55 -4.67
N ALA A 107 -20.20 -3.15 -4.21
CA ALA A 107 -18.86 -2.76 -4.64
C ALA A 107 -18.65 -2.95 -6.15
N MET A 108 -19.21 -4.02 -6.73
CA MET A 108 -19.18 -4.25 -8.18
C MET A 108 -20.08 -3.25 -8.94
N LEU A 109 -21.27 -2.95 -8.44
CA LEU A 109 -22.22 -2.02 -9.07
C LEU A 109 -21.79 -0.56 -8.92
N LYS A 110 -21.06 -0.21 -7.84
CA LYS A 110 -20.36 1.07 -7.67
C LYS A 110 -19.26 1.22 -8.73
N ARG A 111 -18.39 0.22 -8.90
CA ARG A 111 -17.38 0.20 -9.98
C ARG A 111 -18.02 0.28 -11.36
N GLU A 112 -19.10 -0.46 -11.62
CA GLU A 112 -19.82 -0.41 -12.90
C GLU A 112 -20.42 0.98 -13.17
N ARG A 113 -20.93 1.69 -12.14
CA ARG A 113 -21.38 3.09 -12.25
C ARG A 113 -20.22 4.06 -12.47
N GLU A 114 -19.09 3.88 -11.78
CA GLU A 114 -17.89 4.69 -11.94
C GLU A 114 -17.30 4.51 -13.35
N GLU A 115 -17.23 3.28 -13.85
CA GLU A 115 -16.86 2.94 -15.23
C GLU A 115 -17.84 3.56 -16.25
N GLN A 116 -19.16 3.48 -16.01
CA GLN A 116 -20.17 4.12 -16.87
C GLN A 116 -20.04 5.65 -16.87
N GLN A 117 -19.80 6.28 -15.72
CA GLN A 117 -19.56 7.74 -15.64
C GLN A 117 -18.27 8.14 -16.37
N VAL A 118 -17.20 7.35 -16.26
CA VAL A 118 -15.96 7.55 -17.03
C VAL A 118 -16.20 7.36 -18.53
N GLN A 119 -17.01 6.37 -18.94
CA GLN A 119 -17.41 6.17 -20.35
C GLN A 119 -18.25 7.33 -20.88
N ASP A 120 -19.19 7.87 -20.10
CA ASP A 120 -20.04 8.99 -20.52
C ASP A 120 -19.28 10.33 -20.53
N GLN A 121 -18.38 10.57 -19.57
CA GLN A 121 -17.44 11.69 -19.67
C GLN A 121 -16.55 11.58 -20.90
N LYS A 122 -16.05 10.36 -21.21
CA LYS A 122 -15.26 10.10 -22.41
C LYS A 122 -16.07 10.28 -23.69
N ARG A 123 -17.35 9.88 -23.74
CA ARG A 123 -18.27 10.14 -24.87
C ARG A 123 -18.61 11.62 -25.05
N LYS A 124 -18.76 12.37 -23.95
CA LYS A 124 -18.98 13.82 -23.99
C LYS A 124 -17.74 14.56 -24.50
N ARG A 125 -16.53 14.17 -24.05
CA ARG A 125 -15.27 14.66 -24.61
C ARG A 125 -15.13 14.32 -26.08
N LEU A 126 -15.37 13.05 -26.47
CA LEU A 126 -15.32 12.63 -27.88
C LEU A 126 -16.28 13.42 -28.77
N ARG A 127 -17.44 13.86 -28.26
CA ARG A 127 -18.37 14.73 -28.99
C ARG A 127 -17.94 16.21 -29.06
N GLN A 128 -17.11 16.68 -28.16
CA GLN A 128 -16.48 18.01 -28.27
C GLN A 128 -15.26 17.94 -29.19
N GLU A 129 -14.44 16.89 -29.05
CA GLU A 129 -13.31 16.54 -29.91
C GLU A 129 -13.81 16.46 -31.38
N GLN A 130 -14.87 15.67 -31.67
CA GLN A 130 -15.51 15.59 -33.00
C GLN A 130 -16.12 16.90 -33.54
N HIS A 131 -16.33 17.93 -32.72
CA HIS A 131 -16.73 19.27 -33.17
C HIS A 131 -15.54 20.22 -33.38
N THR A 132 -14.32 19.70 -33.25
CA THR A 132 -13.04 20.36 -33.56
C THR A 132 -12.15 19.54 -34.51
N GLU A 133 -12.40 18.23 -34.67
CA GLU A 133 -11.68 17.29 -35.54
C GLU A 133 -12.03 17.42 -37.06
N GLU A 134 -12.61 18.54 -37.52
CA GLU A 134 -12.51 18.90 -38.95
C GLU A 134 -11.12 19.47 -39.31
N ASP A 135 -10.28 19.77 -38.32
CA ASP A 135 -8.86 20.13 -38.49
C ASP A 135 -7.93 19.30 -37.58
N ILE A 136 -7.00 18.56 -38.21
CA ILE A 136 -5.72 18.02 -37.69
C ILE A 136 -5.74 16.67 -36.92
N ASP A 137 -4.80 15.79 -37.31
CA ASP A 137 -4.58 14.41 -36.85
C ASP A 137 -3.85 14.21 -35.48
N ASP A 138 -3.90 12.96 -35.01
CA ASP A 138 -2.93 12.24 -34.16
C ASP A 138 -2.71 12.61 -32.66
N ASN A 139 -3.69 12.18 -31.84
CA ASN A 139 -3.50 11.13 -30.82
C ASN A 139 -2.28 11.18 -29.84
N SER A 140 -2.50 11.63 -28.60
CA SER A 140 -2.35 10.79 -27.37
C SER A 140 -2.66 11.56 -26.07
N LYS A 141 -2.74 10.88 -24.91
CA LYS A 141 -3.48 11.37 -23.71
C LYS A 141 -2.63 11.94 -22.56
N ALA A 142 -3.09 13.07 -22.03
CA ALA A 142 -2.46 13.90 -21.00
C ALA A 142 -2.38 13.33 -19.57
N LEU A 143 -1.39 13.82 -18.82
CA LEU A 143 -1.56 14.30 -17.43
C LEU A 143 -0.62 15.50 -17.17
N SER A 144 -0.90 16.33 -16.17
CA SER A 144 -0.69 17.78 -16.24
C SER A 144 0.40 18.39 -15.34
N LYS A 145 1.18 19.33 -15.91
CA LYS A 145 1.73 20.53 -15.22
C LYS A 145 1.71 21.74 -16.17
N THR A 146 1.66 22.95 -15.62
CA THR A 146 1.38 24.20 -16.36
C THR A 146 2.64 24.91 -16.87
N HIS A 147 2.65 25.28 -18.16
CA HIS A 147 3.53 26.30 -18.73
C HIS A 147 2.74 27.22 -19.67
N THR A 148 3.09 28.51 -19.72
CA THR A 148 2.38 29.54 -20.47
C THR A 148 3.13 29.93 -21.73
N THR A 149 2.60 29.56 -22.90
CA THR A 149 3.16 29.93 -24.21
C THR A 149 2.77 31.37 -24.59
N HIS A 150 3.69 32.32 -24.42
CA HIS A 150 3.48 33.72 -24.79
C HIS A 150 3.60 33.94 -26.31
N HIS A 151 2.57 33.56 -27.07
CA HIS A 151 2.42 34.03 -28.45
C HIS A 151 1.88 35.46 -28.46
N MET A 152 2.71 36.43 -28.87
CA MET A 152 2.25 37.81 -29.08
C MET A 152 1.53 37.92 -30.43
N ALA A 153 0.22 38.16 -30.38
CA ALA A 153 -0.56 38.49 -31.58
C ALA A 153 -0.28 39.95 -31.98
N SER A 154 0.31 40.15 -33.16
CA SER A 154 0.49 41.47 -33.75
C SER A 154 -0.84 41.96 -34.35
N SER A 155 -1.45 42.98 -33.74
CA SER A 155 -2.65 43.63 -34.27
C SER A 155 -2.49 45.15 -34.32
N ALA A 156 -2.80 45.76 -35.46
CA ALA A 156 -2.37 47.10 -35.83
C ALA A 156 -3.33 48.22 -35.36
N THR A 157 -3.86 48.14 -34.13
CA THR A 157 -4.74 49.19 -33.58
C THR A 157 -4.55 49.30 -32.06
N SER A 158 -4.22 50.50 -31.59
CA SER A 158 -3.73 50.74 -30.22
C SER A 158 -4.85 50.81 -29.16
N THR A 159 -5.40 49.67 -28.74
CA THR A 159 -5.78 49.40 -27.33
C THR A 159 -6.10 47.93 -27.10
N ALA A 160 -5.79 47.40 -25.91
CA ALA A 160 -6.16 46.08 -25.39
C ALA A 160 -5.76 44.84 -26.23
N ILE A 161 -4.51 44.37 -26.05
CA ILE A 161 -4.13 43.00 -26.43
C ILE A 161 -4.85 42.02 -25.49
N SER A 162 -5.78 41.22 -26.03
CA SER A 162 -6.47 40.17 -25.27
C SER A 162 -5.58 38.92 -25.17
N LEU A 163 -5.04 38.66 -23.98
CA LEU A 163 -4.10 37.55 -23.71
C LEU A 163 -4.82 36.18 -23.62
N ASN A 164 -5.19 35.61 -24.77
CA ASN A 164 -5.75 34.26 -24.89
C ASN A 164 -4.71 33.16 -24.56
N THR A 165 -4.41 33.00 -23.27
CA THR A 165 -3.45 32.01 -22.75
C THR A 165 -4.13 30.66 -22.59
N SER A 166 -4.11 29.83 -23.64
CA SER A 166 -4.57 28.44 -23.56
C SER A 166 -3.49 27.54 -22.96
N SER A 167 -3.69 27.06 -21.73
CA SER A 167 -2.78 26.13 -21.06
C SER A 167 -2.93 24.71 -21.63
N LYS A 168 -2.20 24.39 -22.69
CA LYS A 168 -2.07 23.00 -23.18
C LYS A 168 -1.27 22.17 -22.18
N PHE A 169 -1.76 20.97 -21.84
CA PHE A 169 -1.08 20.03 -20.96
C PHE A 169 -0.32 18.99 -21.77
N GLU A 170 0.97 19.23 -21.98
CA GLU A 170 1.88 18.24 -22.59
C GLU A 170 2.17 17.08 -21.64
N THR A 171 2.28 15.88 -22.20
CA THR A 171 2.65 14.65 -21.48
C THR A 171 4.13 14.64 -21.14
N ILE A 172 4.46 14.82 -19.86
CA ILE A 172 5.82 14.59 -19.38
C ILE A 172 6.16 13.09 -19.56
N PRO A 173 7.18 12.71 -20.36
CA PRO A 173 7.52 11.30 -20.56
C PRO A 173 7.99 10.67 -19.25
N LEU A 174 7.69 9.38 -19.04
CA LEU A 174 7.99 8.67 -17.79
C LEU A 174 9.49 8.70 -17.41
N GLU A 175 10.39 8.70 -18.41
CA GLU A 175 11.83 8.89 -18.23
C GLU A 175 12.20 10.24 -17.57
N GLN A 176 11.36 11.27 -17.70
CA GLN A 176 11.53 12.58 -17.08
C GLN A 176 10.93 12.66 -15.66
N LEU A 177 9.95 11.80 -15.32
CA LEU A 177 9.45 11.65 -13.95
C LEU A 177 10.47 10.91 -13.08
N LEU A 178 11.08 9.85 -13.62
CA LEU A 178 12.11 9.02 -12.99
C LEU A 178 13.51 9.70 -12.93
N ARG A 179 13.55 11.02 -12.75
CA ARG A 179 14.81 11.78 -12.57
C ARG A 179 15.32 11.61 -11.13
N PRO A 180 16.60 11.19 -10.91
CA PRO A 180 17.18 10.91 -9.58
C PRO A 180 16.93 11.95 -8.48
N LYS A 181 16.83 13.25 -8.83
CA LYS A 181 16.65 14.35 -7.86
C LYS A 181 15.30 14.35 -7.13
N ARG A 182 14.34 13.47 -7.45
CA ARG A 182 13.03 13.39 -6.76
C ARG A 182 12.93 12.31 -5.68
N PHE A 183 13.80 11.29 -5.70
CA PHE A 183 13.64 10.10 -4.85
C PHE A 183 14.81 9.98 -3.88
N SER A 184 14.56 10.34 -2.61
CA SER A 184 15.60 10.42 -1.58
C SER A 184 15.65 9.20 -0.65
N GLY A 185 14.51 8.55 -0.39
CA GLY A 185 14.40 7.38 0.50
C GLY A 185 14.57 6.05 -0.24
N PRO A 186 15.20 5.03 0.38
CA PRO A 186 15.28 3.68 -0.17
C PRO A 186 13.90 3.01 -0.23
N GLY A 187 13.73 2.08 -1.17
CA GLY A 187 12.60 1.15 -1.17
C GLY A 187 12.93 -0.13 -0.40
N TYR A 188 11.92 -0.86 0.06
CA TYR A 188 12.10 -2.16 0.72
C TYR A 188 11.13 -3.20 0.18
N VAL A 189 11.65 -4.41 -0.10
CA VAL A 189 10.90 -5.53 -0.68
C VAL A 189 11.33 -6.85 -0.02
N VAL A 190 10.39 -7.75 0.23
CA VAL A 190 10.65 -9.16 0.59
C VAL A 190 10.41 -10.02 -0.65
N ILE A 191 11.44 -10.74 -1.08
CA ILE A 191 11.31 -11.81 -2.08
C ILE A 191 11.11 -13.11 -1.32
N GLU A 192 9.92 -13.68 -1.39
CA GLU A 192 9.59 -14.94 -0.75
C GLU A 192 9.93 -16.09 -1.70
N THR A 193 10.77 -17.02 -1.27
CA THR A 193 11.24 -18.15 -2.09
C THR A 193 10.96 -19.49 -1.43
N ASN A 194 11.02 -20.58 -2.20
CA ASN A 194 10.90 -21.94 -1.68
C ASN A 194 12.09 -22.42 -0.80
N PHE A 195 12.99 -21.51 -0.40
CA PHE A 195 14.02 -21.71 0.63
C PHE A 195 13.88 -20.72 1.81
N GLY A 196 12.97 -19.73 1.73
CA GLY A 196 12.78 -18.69 2.73
C GLY A 196 12.70 -17.27 2.16
N GLU A 197 12.61 -16.29 3.04
CA GLU A 197 12.50 -14.86 2.70
C GLU A 197 13.89 -14.22 2.48
N LEU A 198 13.99 -13.36 1.45
CA LEU A 198 15.11 -12.47 1.20
C LEU A 198 14.65 -11.02 1.32
N ASN A 199 15.17 -10.29 2.30
CA ASN A 199 14.82 -8.89 2.53
C ASN A 199 15.80 -7.99 1.77
N VAL A 200 15.27 -7.11 0.91
CA VAL A 200 16.02 -6.32 -0.06
C VAL A 200 15.77 -4.82 0.15
N GLU A 201 16.87 -4.06 0.25
CA GLU A 201 16.89 -2.60 0.13
C GLU A 201 17.07 -2.21 -1.35
N LEU A 202 16.34 -1.21 -1.83
CA LEU A 202 16.34 -0.77 -3.24
C LEU A 202 16.83 0.68 -3.40
N TYR A 203 17.79 0.87 -4.31
CA TYR A 203 18.55 2.10 -4.52
C TYR A 203 17.86 3.08 -5.49
N SER A 204 16.61 3.42 -5.18
CA SER A 204 15.72 4.36 -5.88
C SER A 204 16.42 5.65 -6.37
N LYS A 205 17.28 6.21 -5.52
CA LYS A 205 18.05 7.44 -5.75
C LYS A 205 19.06 7.35 -6.90
N TYR A 206 19.59 6.16 -7.18
CA TYR A 206 20.69 5.97 -8.14
C TYR A 206 20.26 5.22 -9.41
N SER A 207 19.33 4.26 -9.28
CA SER A 207 18.78 3.51 -10.41
C SER A 207 17.24 3.54 -10.40
N PRO A 208 16.63 4.73 -10.55
CA PRO A 208 15.18 4.90 -10.43
C PRO A 208 14.39 4.09 -11.46
N LYS A 209 14.87 3.90 -12.70
CA LYS A 209 14.15 3.09 -13.70
C LYS A 209 14.21 1.61 -13.39
N ALA A 210 15.37 1.10 -12.96
CA ALA A 210 15.51 -0.29 -12.57
C ALA A 210 14.62 -0.62 -11.36
N VAL A 211 14.65 0.22 -10.33
CA VAL A 211 13.81 0.06 -9.13
C VAL A 211 12.32 0.20 -9.46
N TYR A 212 11.91 1.19 -10.26
CA TYR A 212 10.52 1.37 -10.68
C TYR A 212 10.01 0.17 -11.49
N ASN A 213 10.81 -0.33 -12.44
CA ASN A 213 10.47 -1.50 -13.25
C ASN A 213 10.32 -2.76 -12.38
N PHE A 214 11.23 -2.99 -11.43
CA PHE A 214 11.16 -4.12 -10.51
C PHE A 214 9.91 -4.07 -9.62
N ILE A 215 9.63 -2.92 -9.00
CA ILE A 215 8.47 -2.72 -8.12
C ILE A 215 7.15 -2.81 -8.92
N TYR A 216 7.08 -2.22 -10.11
CA TYR A 216 5.92 -2.33 -11.00
C TYR A 216 5.62 -3.79 -11.37
N LEU A 217 6.64 -4.57 -11.75
CA LEU A 217 6.46 -5.98 -12.09
C LEU A 217 6.07 -6.83 -10.87
N ALA A 218 6.65 -6.56 -9.69
CA ALA A 218 6.24 -7.18 -8.43
C ALA A 218 4.76 -6.91 -8.10
N ARG A 219 4.31 -5.64 -8.19
CA ARG A 219 2.91 -5.23 -8.00
C ARG A 219 1.91 -5.87 -8.98
N GLN A 220 2.38 -6.38 -10.12
CA GLN A 220 1.57 -7.14 -11.08
C GLN A 220 1.64 -8.67 -10.86
N GLY A 221 2.32 -9.15 -9.81
CA GLY A 221 2.55 -10.57 -9.55
C GLY A 221 3.43 -11.27 -10.60
N TYR A 222 4.19 -10.50 -11.40
CA TYR A 222 4.91 -11.01 -12.58
C TYR A 222 6.05 -12.00 -12.22
N TYR A 223 6.59 -11.89 -11.01
CA TYR A 223 7.67 -12.77 -10.52
C TYR A 223 7.15 -14.04 -9.82
N ASN A 224 5.85 -14.16 -9.57
CA ASN A 224 5.27 -15.23 -8.78
C ASN A 224 5.26 -16.54 -9.60
N GLY A 225 5.84 -17.60 -9.05
CA GLY A 225 6.13 -18.85 -9.74
C GLY A 225 7.33 -18.80 -10.70
N THR A 226 8.06 -17.68 -10.80
CA THR A 226 9.24 -17.60 -11.67
C THR A 226 10.47 -18.26 -11.03
N ILE A 227 11.29 -18.91 -11.86
CA ILE A 227 12.44 -19.69 -11.38
C ILE A 227 13.76 -18.95 -11.54
N PHE A 228 14.68 -19.22 -10.62
CA PHE A 228 16.09 -18.95 -10.84
C PHE A 228 16.65 -20.04 -11.77
N HIS A 229 16.75 -19.72 -13.06
CA HIS A 229 17.09 -20.67 -14.12
C HIS A 229 18.59 -20.94 -14.24
N ARG A 230 19.43 -20.13 -13.59
CA ARG A 230 20.89 -20.18 -13.62
C ARG A 230 21.47 -19.80 -12.25
N ASN A 231 22.41 -20.60 -11.76
CA ASN A 231 23.05 -20.49 -10.45
C ASN A 231 24.54 -20.83 -10.60
N ILE A 232 25.44 -19.93 -10.23
CA ILE A 232 26.89 -20.15 -10.27
C ILE A 232 27.47 -19.81 -8.91
N LYS A 233 27.91 -20.85 -8.20
CA LYS A 233 28.59 -20.76 -6.91
C LYS A 233 29.81 -19.84 -6.99
N ASN A 234 30.02 -19.06 -5.92
CA ASN A 234 30.99 -17.98 -5.77
C ASN A 234 30.82 -16.83 -6.79
N PHE A 235 29.73 -16.77 -7.57
CA PHE A 235 29.47 -15.74 -8.57
C PHE A 235 28.10 -15.09 -8.40
N MET A 236 27.03 -15.66 -8.96
CA MET A 236 25.66 -15.10 -8.88
C MET A 236 24.56 -16.13 -9.18
N ILE A 237 23.32 -15.78 -8.86
CA ILE A 237 22.10 -16.49 -9.26
C ILE A 237 21.16 -15.56 -10.04
N GLN A 238 20.61 -16.03 -11.16
CA GLN A 238 19.83 -15.24 -12.13
C GLN A 238 18.39 -15.76 -12.27
N GLY A 239 17.44 -14.83 -12.24
CA GLY A 239 15.99 -15.07 -12.28
C GLY A 239 15.24 -14.00 -13.07
N GLY A 240 13.94 -13.81 -12.78
CA GLY A 240 13.09 -12.81 -13.43
C GLY A 240 12.68 -13.13 -14.89
N ASP A 241 12.76 -14.39 -15.29
CA ASP A 241 12.26 -14.90 -16.58
C ASP A 241 11.03 -15.82 -16.35
N PRO A 242 9.82 -15.44 -16.80
CA PRO A 242 8.63 -16.26 -16.61
C PRO A 242 8.64 -17.57 -17.41
N THR A 243 9.47 -17.67 -18.46
CA THR A 243 9.64 -18.94 -19.21
C THR A 243 10.64 -19.88 -18.55
N GLY A 244 11.48 -19.37 -17.64
CA GLY A 244 12.55 -20.14 -17.03
C GLY A 244 13.57 -20.71 -18.04
N THR A 245 13.72 -20.09 -19.21
CA THR A 245 14.64 -20.52 -20.28
C THR A 245 16.00 -19.80 -20.22
N GLY A 246 16.05 -18.64 -19.57
CA GLY A 246 17.17 -17.70 -19.61
C GLY A 246 17.29 -16.92 -20.92
N ARG A 247 16.42 -17.15 -21.90
CA ARG A 247 16.55 -16.58 -23.27
C ARG A 247 15.67 -15.36 -23.55
N GLY A 248 14.88 -14.91 -22.57
CA GLY A 248 13.92 -13.80 -22.65
C GLY A 248 14.14 -12.76 -23.77
N SER A 249 13.23 -12.74 -24.74
CA SER A 249 13.11 -11.70 -25.78
C SER A 249 12.27 -10.52 -25.26
N PRO A 250 12.29 -9.32 -25.85
CA PRO A 250 11.32 -8.25 -25.51
C PRO A 250 9.85 -8.70 -25.61
N ASP A 251 9.56 -9.69 -26.46
CA ASP A 251 8.24 -10.32 -26.61
C ASP A 251 7.87 -11.24 -25.43
N THR A 252 8.87 -11.63 -24.63
CA THR A 252 8.79 -12.62 -23.54
C THR A 252 8.93 -11.97 -22.16
N THR A 253 9.86 -11.02 -22.02
CA THR A 253 10.14 -10.28 -20.79
C THR A 253 9.41 -8.95 -20.81
N ARG A 254 8.57 -8.70 -19.81
CA ARG A 254 7.83 -7.44 -19.70
C ARG A 254 8.69 -6.34 -19.08
N THR A 255 8.33 -5.09 -19.35
CA THR A 255 8.87 -3.91 -18.66
C THR A 255 7.74 -2.94 -18.36
N ALA A 256 7.93 -2.08 -17.35
CA ALA A 256 7.03 -0.96 -17.08
C ALA A 256 6.99 0.07 -18.23
N PHE A 257 7.94 -0.01 -19.17
CA PHE A 257 8.14 0.91 -20.29
C PHE A 257 7.54 0.35 -21.60
N GLY A 258 6.33 -0.23 -21.52
CA GLY A 258 5.63 -0.77 -22.69
C GLY A 258 6.32 -1.99 -23.32
N ASN A 259 6.91 -2.86 -22.50
CA ASN A 259 7.76 -4.00 -22.91
C ASN A 259 9.04 -3.63 -23.69
N GLN A 260 9.37 -2.35 -23.85
CA GLN A 260 10.65 -1.94 -24.44
C GLN A 260 11.80 -2.10 -23.42
N PRO A 261 13.00 -2.53 -23.84
CA PRO A 261 14.17 -2.54 -22.98
C PRO A 261 14.58 -1.13 -22.55
N PHE A 262 15.16 -1.00 -21.34
CA PHE A 262 15.54 0.31 -20.80
C PHE A 262 17.05 0.49 -20.59
N LYS A 263 17.46 1.77 -20.58
CA LYS A 263 18.85 2.24 -20.50
C LYS A 263 19.53 1.80 -19.19
N ASP A 264 20.84 1.56 -19.25
CA ASP A 264 21.63 1.25 -18.05
C ASP A 264 21.76 2.48 -17.14
N GLU A 265 21.68 2.28 -15.82
CA GLU A 265 21.80 3.35 -14.81
C GLU A 265 23.08 3.17 -13.98
N THR A 266 24.22 3.05 -14.66
CA THR A 266 25.54 2.74 -14.07
C THR A 266 26.23 3.93 -13.37
N ASN A 267 25.60 5.11 -13.35
CA ASN A 267 26.12 6.30 -12.66
C ASN A 267 25.80 6.27 -11.15
N SER A 268 26.17 5.16 -10.50
CA SER A 268 25.99 4.93 -9.06
C SER A 268 27.36 4.87 -8.37
N PRO A 269 27.45 5.18 -7.06
CA PRO A 269 28.67 4.97 -6.28
C PRO A 269 28.94 3.48 -6.01
N TYR A 270 27.95 2.61 -6.21
CA TYR A 270 28.04 1.19 -5.93
C TYR A 270 28.82 0.45 -7.03
N LYS A 271 29.56 -0.56 -6.58
CA LYS A 271 30.31 -1.52 -7.40
C LYS A 271 29.94 -2.92 -6.95
N PHE A 272 30.40 -3.95 -7.67
CA PHE A 272 30.24 -5.33 -7.20
C PHE A 272 31.30 -5.71 -6.16
N ASP A 273 31.32 -4.97 -5.04
CA ASP A 273 32.22 -5.13 -3.89
C ASP A 273 31.60 -5.89 -2.70
N ALA A 274 30.31 -6.24 -2.78
CA ALA A 274 29.58 -6.97 -1.74
C ALA A 274 28.83 -8.20 -2.27
N ARG A 275 28.68 -9.20 -1.40
CA ARG A 275 27.71 -10.30 -1.55
C ARG A 275 26.28 -9.75 -1.37
N GLY A 276 25.33 -10.33 -2.08
CA GLY A 276 23.92 -9.98 -1.99
C GLY A 276 23.52 -8.73 -2.78
N LEU A 277 24.33 -8.23 -3.71
CA LEU A 277 23.94 -7.09 -4.56
C LEU A 277 22.97 -7.56 -5.65
N LEU A 278 21.90 -6.78 -5.87
CA LEU A 278 20.93 -7.00 -6.94
C LEU A 278 21.28 -6.13 -8.15
N ALA A 279 21.36 -6.75 -9.33
CA ALA A 279 21.60 -6.05 -10.58
C ALA A 279 20.78 -6.61 -11.76
N MET A 280 20.51 -5.74 -12.73
CA MET A 280 19.77 -6.10 -13.94
C MET A 280 20.62 -6.96 -14.88
N ALA A 281 20.03 -8.05 -15.39
CA ALA A 281 20.60 -8.82 -16.48
C ALA A 281 20.25 -8.14 -17.81
N ASN A 282 21.24 -8.04 -18.70
CA ASN A 282 21.11 -7.45 -20.03
C ASN A 282 21.85 -8.32 -21.07
N LYS A 283 21.61 -8.08 -22.36
CA LYS A 283 22.29 -8.75 -23.49
C LYS A 283 23.33 -7.84 -24.16
N GLY A 284 23.68 -6.73 -23.51
CA GLY A 284 24.42 -5.60 -24.06
C GLY A 284 23.90 -4.27 -23.52
N LYS A 285 24.57 -3.17 -23.86
CA LYS A 285 24.24 -1.82 -23.35
C LYS A 285 22.79 -1.45 -23.63
N ASN A 286 22.11 -0.91 -22.62
CA ASN A 286 20.72 -0.43 -22.66
C ASN A 286 19.65 -1.50 -22.99
N THR A 287 19.91 -2.78 -22.66
CA THR A 287 18.97 -3.89 -22.94
C THR A 287 18.36 -4.53 -21.69
N ASN A 288 18.15 -3.74 -20.63
CA ASN A 288 17.55 -4.24 -19.38
C ASN A 288 16.05 -4.54 -19.58
N THR A 289 15.57 -5.68 -19.05
CA THR A 289 14.16 -6.07 -19.14
C THR A 289 13.57 -6.44 -17.76
N SER A 290 13.08 -7.67 -17.56
CA SER A 290 12.60 -8.16 -16.26
C SER A 290 13.62 -9.00 -15.49
N GLN A 291 14.65 -9.50 -16.18
CA GLN A 291 15.64 -10.41 -15.61
C GLN A 291 16.64 -9.68 -14.70
N PHE A 292 16.94 -10.29 -13.56
CA PHE A 292 17.90 -9.76 -12.58
C PHE A 292 18.73 -10.91 -12.00
N PHE A 293 19.84 -10.55 -11.34
CA PHE A 293 20.67 -11.50 -10.61
C PHE A 293 21.06 -10.95 -9.23
N ILE A 294 21.37 -11.87 -8.31
CA ILE A 294 21.87 -11.61 -6.96
C ILE A 294 23.31 -12.13 -6.87
N THR A 295 24.27 -11.33 -6.39
CA THR A 295 25.66 -11.78 -6.24
C THR A 295 25.88 -12.70 -5.04
N TYR A 296 26.68 -13.74 -5.26
CA TYR A 296 27.28 -14.56 -4.21
C TYR A 296 28.73 -14.15 -3.94
N GLY A 297 29.48 -13.86 -5.00
CA GLY A 297 30.89 -13.48 -4.93
C GLY A 297 31.11 -12.00 -4.70
N SER A 298 32.29 -11.68 -4.16
CA SER A 298 32.90 -10.35 -4.19
C SER A 298 34.44 -10.51 -4.19
N PRO A 299 35.20 -9.64 -4.87
CA PRO A 299 34.72 -8.57 -5.77
C PRO A 299 34.50 -9.08 -7.20
N LEU A 300 33.46 -8.60 -7.88
CA LEU A 300 33.13 -8.96 -9.28
C LEU A 300 33.32 -7.77 -10.22
N SER A 301 34.45 -7.08 -10.10
CA SER A 301 34.79 -5.83 -10.83
C SER A 301 34.67 -5.92 -12.36
N HIS A 302 34.71 -7.13 -12.94
CA HIS A 302 34.46 -7.33 -14.37
C HIS A 302 33.00 -7.07 -14.80
N LEU A 303 32.06 -6.89 -13.86
CA LEU A 303 30.67 -6.50 -14.09
C LEU A 303 30.42 -4.99 -13.87
N ASP A 304 31.35 -4.28 -13.22
CA ASP A 304 31.24 -2.83 -12.94
C ASP A 304 31.05 -2.06 -14.26
N GLY A 305 30.11 -1.10 -14.26
CA GLY A 305 29.79 -0.29 -15.43
C GLY A 305 29.14 -1.04 -16.61
N LYS A 306 28.83 -2.34 -16.47
CA LYS A 306 28.10 -3.15 -17.48
C LYS A 306 26.68 -3.50 -17.08
N HIS A 307 26.42 -3.60 -15.78
CA HIS A 307 25.12 -3.95 -15.21
C HIS A 307 24.64 -2.86 -14.24
N THR A 308 23.33 -2.64 -14.22
CA THR A 308 22.70 -1.66 -13.32
C THR A 308 22.47 -2.28 -11.94
N ILE A 309 23.24 -1.86 -10.94
CA ILE A 309 23.06 -2.26 -9.53
C ILE A 309 21.90 -1.44 -8.95
N PHE A 310 20.80 -2.10 -8.57
CA PHE A 310 19.56 -1.43 -8.16
C PHE A 310 19.13 -1.75 -6.72
N GLY A 311 19.83 -2.62 -6.01
CA GLY A 311 19.53 -2.92 -4.60
C GLY A 311 20.52 -3.89 -3.96
N LYS A 312 20.21 -4.30 -2.72
CA LYS A 312 21.04 -5.21 -1.91
C LYS A 312 20.18 -6.03 -0.93
N VAL A 313 20.53 -7.30 -0.76
CA VAL A 313 20.00 -8.17 0.30
C VAL A 313 20.53 -7.69 1.65
N VAL A 314 19.63 -7.26 2.53
CA VAL A 314 19.90 -6.80 3.90
C VAL A 314 19.50 -7.83 4.96
N GLY A 315 18.65 -8.80 4.61
CA GLY A 315 18.26 -9.91 5.47
C GLY A 315 17.99 -11.19 4.66
N GLY A 316 18.08 -12.35 5.29
CA GLY A 316 17.95 -13.64 4.60
C GLY A 316 19.26 -14.18 3.98
N LEU A 317 20.43 -13.65 4.36
CA LEU A 317 21.72 -14.13 3.83
C LEU A 317 21.96 -15.64 4.02
N GLY A 318 21.40 -16.26 5.08
CA GLY A 318 21.43 -17.72 5.25
C GLY A 318 20.62 -18.48 4.17
N VAL A 319 19.50 -17.93 3.71
CA VAL A 319 18.71 -18.46 2.59
C VAL A 319 19.52 -18.36 1.29
N LEU A 320 20.22 -17.22 1.10
CA LEU A 320 21.11 -17.00 -0.04
C LEU A 320 22.27 -18.04 -0.06
N ASP A 321 22.86 -18.33 1.10
CA ASP A 321 23.86 -19.40 1.27
C ASP A 321 23.32 -20.80 0.97
N GLU A 322 22.05 -21.10 1.30
CA GLU A 322 21.42 -22.38 0.95
C GLU A 322 21.13 -22.49 -0.55
N MET A 323 20.66 -21.41 -1.18
CA MET A 323 20.45 -21.34 -2.63
C MET A 323 21.77 -21.56 -3.39
N GLU A 324 22.89 -21.03 -2.89
CA GLU A 324 24.23 -21.25 -3.47
C GLU A 324 24.72 -22.71 -3.36
N ARG A 325 24.31 -23.42 -2.30
CA ARG A 325 24.70 -24.82 -2.06
C ARG A 325 23.96 -25.81 -2.97
N VAL A 326 22.91 -25.39 -3.69
CA VAL A 326 22.12 -26.26 -4.56
C VAL A 326 22.96 -26.81 -5.73
N PRO A 327 23.11 -28.15 -5.88
CA PRO A 327 23.85 -28.72 -7.00
C PRO A 327 23.23 -28.35 -8.35
N VAL A 328 24.08 -28.07 -9.34
CA VAL A 328 23.68 -27.66 -10.69
C VAL A 328 23.81 -28.78 -11.73
N GLY A 329 23.21 -28.57 -12.90
CA GLY A 329 23.37 -29.37 -14.11
C GLY A 329 24.24 -28.67 -15.16
N SER A 330 24.34 -29.26 -16.35
CA SER A 330 25.29 -28.92 -17.43
C SER A 330 25.12 -27.53 -18.10
N VAL A 331 24.23 -26.68 -17.59
CA VAL A 331 23.93 -25.34 -18.12
C VAL A 331 23.68 -24.36 -16.96
N ASP A 332 24.47 -24.48 -15.88
CA ASP A 332 24.35 -23.73 -14.62
C ASP A 332 22.96 -23.84 -13.91
N ARG A 333 22.07 -24.71 -14.40
CA ARG A 333 20.68 -24.79 -13.93
C ARG A 333 20.59 -25.59 -12.61
N PRO A 334 19.96 -25.06 -11.54
CA PRO A 334 19.73 -25.81 -10.30
C PRO A 334 19.02 -27.15 -10.51
N ARG A 335 19.49 -28.22 -9.83
CA ARG A 335 18.82 -29.54 -9.82
C ARG A 335 17.56 -29.53 -8.95
N LYS A 336 17.65 -29.01 -7.72
CA LYS A 336 16.46 -28.63 -6.93
C LYS A 336 15.97 -27.30 -7.51
N ARG A 337 14.69 -27.22 -7.87
CA ARG A 337 14.09 -25.97 -8.33
C ARG A 337 14.19 -24.90 -7.23
N ILE A 338 14.65 -23.72 -7.61
CA ILE A 338 14.63 -22.51 -6.78
C ILE A 338 13.64 -21.56 -7.45
N GLU A 339 12.59 -21.16 -6.74
CA GLU A 339 11.49 -20.35 -7.30
C GLU A 339 11.02 -19.28 -6.33
N ILE A 340 10.57 -18.16 -6.92
CA ILE A 340 9.95 -17.04 -6.22
C ILE A 340 8.46 -17.36 -6.07
N ILE A 341 7.97 -17.35 -4.83
CA ILE A 341 6.57 -17.59 -4.49
C ILE A 341 5.79 -16.28 -4.65
N ASP A 342 6.29 -15.21 -4.00
CA ASP A 342 5.72 -13.86 -4.02
C ASP A 342 6.80 -12.78 -3.85
N VAL A 343 6.47 -11.53 -4.19
CA VAL A 343 7.36 -10.37 -4.02
C VAL A 343 6.61 -9.23 -3.33
N ARG A 344 6.66 -9.22 -2.00
CA ARG A 344 5.94 -8.26 -1.15
C ARG A 344 6.70 -6.94 -1.05
N VAL A 345 6.14 -5.88 -1.61
CA VAL A 345 6.66 -4.51 -1.45
C VAL A 345 6.28 -4.00 -0.06
N LEU A 346 7.29 -3.68 0.77
CA LEU A 346 7.09 -3.15 2.13
C LEU A 346 7.08 -1.62 2.14
N VAL A 347 7.92 -0.99 1.31
CA VAL A 347 8.03 0.46 1.18
C VAL A 347 8.27 0.79 -0.29
N ASP A 348 7.30 1.45 -0.94
CA ASP A 348 7.46 1.97 -2.29
C ASP A 348 8.06 3.40 -2.23
N PRO A 349 9.25 3.65 -2.81
CA PRO A 349 9.85 4.98 -2.82
C PRO A 349 9.13 5.96 -3.77
N PHE A 350 8.33 5.48 -4.72
CA PHE A 350 7.66 6.26 -5.77
C PHE A 350 6.23 6.67 -5.46
N ASP A 351 5.52 5.96 -4.57
CA ASP A 351 4.21 6.39 -4.12
C ASP A 351 4.34 7.71 -3.33
N GLU A 352 3.61 8.75 -3.75
CA GLU A 352 3.59 10.05 -3.08
C GLU A 352 2.55 10.11 -1.93
N ASP A 353 1.59 9.17 -1.90
CA ASP A 353 0.44 9.21 -0.98
C ASP A 353 0.77 8.84 0.47
N GLU A 354 1.77 7.98 0.73
CA GLU A 354 2.15 7.57 2.10
C GLU A 354 3.17 8.49 2.78
N LYS A 355 3.72 9.48 2.06
CA LYS A 355 4.65 10.44 2.66
C LYS A 355 3.86 11.57 3.33
N PRO A 356 3.78 11.67 4.67
CA PRO A 356 3.27 12.89 5.29
C PRO A 356 4.12 14.06 4.80
N LYS A 357 3.48 15.19 4.46
CA LYS A 357 4.14 16.37 3.87
C LYS A 357 5.02 17.08 4.90
N SER A 358 6.16 16.48 5.21
CA SER A 358 7.12 16.92 6.22
C SER A 358 7.80 18.21 5.79
N GLY A 359 7.34 19.34 6.32
CA GLY A 359 8.04 20.62 6.20
C GLY A 359 7.88 21.31 4.86
N ASN A 360 6.63 21.60 4.47
CA ASN A 360 6.32 22.90 3.87
C ASN A 360 5.08 23.46 4.58
N LEU A 361 5.30 23.96 5.80
CA LEU A 361 4.45 25.02 6.33
C LEU A 361 4.55 26.16 5.31
N GLN A 362 3.43 26.53 4.71
CA GLN A 362 3.36 27.79 3.99
C GLN A 362 3.48 28.88 5.05
N GLU A 363 4.47 29.77 4.93
CA GLU A 363 4.44 31.01 5.68
C GLU A 363 3.23 31.79 5.16
N ASP A 364 2.22 31.98 6.01
CA ASP A 364 1.03 32.75 5.64
C ASP A 364 1.45 34.21 5.42
N ASP A 365 1.61 34.60 4.15
CA ASP A 365 1.89 35.96 3.66
C ASP A 365 0.72 36.92 3.96
N SER A 366 0.39 37.08 5.24
CA SER A 366 -0.59 38.00 5.79
C SER A 366 0.01 39.41 5.86
N PRO A 367 -0.33 40.34 4.95
CA PRO A 367 0.50 41.51 4.64
C PRO A 367 0.33 42.67 5.63
N TRP A 368 0.07 42.37 6.91
CA TRP A 368 -0.30 43.36 7.94
C TRP A 368 0.52 43.31 9.24
N LEU A 369 1.42 42.34 9.44
CA LEU A 369 2.25 42.27 10.66
C LEU A 369 3.71 42.76 10.43
N LYS A 370 3.86 43.99 9.95
CA LYS A 370 5.17 44.66 9.94
C LYS A 370 5.57 45.05 11.37
N LYS A 371 6.51 44.33 11.98
CA LYS A 371 7.34 44.89 13.07
C LYS A 371 8.64 45.44 12.49
N SER A 372 9.03 46.62 12.96
CA SER A 372 10.10 47.43 12.40
C SER A 372 11.49 46.86 12.68
N THR A 373 12.33 46.85 11.65
CA THR A 373 13.78 46.68 11.80
C THR A 373 14.35 47.81 12.65
N VAL A 374 15.15 47.49 13.66
CA VAL A 374 16.07 48.44 14.32
C VAL A 374 17.45 47.82 14.32
N THR A 375 18.37 48.44 13.59
CA THR A 375 19.80 48.12 13.59
C THR A 375 20.53 49.00 14.60
N GLY A 376 21.40 48.40 15.41
CA GLY A 376 22.20 49.09 16.43
C GLY A 376 23.29 48.15 16.97
N SER A 377 24.43 48.68 17.41
CA SER A 377 25.67 47.91 17.56
C SER A 377 26.47 48.19 18.84
N SER A 378 27.34 47.22 19.19
CA SER A 378 28.56 47.37 19.99
C SER A 378 28.52 47.42 21.55
N ALA A 379 28.85 46.26 22.15
CA ALA A 379 29.95 46.03 23.13
C ALA A 379 29.94 46.54 24.61
N ILE A 380 30.62 45.73 25.46
CA ILE A 380 31.32 46.01 26.76
C ILE A 380 30.56 45.92 28.12
N GLY A 381 31.24 45.36 29.14
CA GLY A 381 30.89 45.32 30.59
C GLY A 381 30.07 44.09 31.03
N LYS A 382 30.42 43.19 31.97
CA LYS A 382 31.51 42.97 32.97
C LYS A 382 31.40 43.62 34.38
N TYR A 383 30.81 42.84 35.30
CA TYR A 383 30.96 42.79 36.78
C TYR A 383 30.30 43.84 37.70
N LEU A 384 29.72 43.33 38.81
CA LEU A 384 30.08 43.71 40.19
C LEU A 384 29.62 42.64 41.22
N LYS A 385 30.12 42.71 42.46
CA LYS A 385 29.84 41.82 43.61
C LYS A 385 29.75 42.63 44.91
N SER A 386 29.05 42.12 45.92
CA SER A 386 29.31 42.37 47.35
C SER A 386 28.84 41.19 48.23
N ASN A 387 29.26 41.14 49.50
CA ASN A 387 29.08 40.02 50.47
C ASN A 387 28.03 40.42 51.55
N ALA A 388 27.51 39.61 52.50
CA ALA A 388 28.15 38.66 53.42
C ALA A 388 27.12 38.01 54.41
N THR A 389 27.47 36.87 55.06
CA THR A 389 27.12 36.40 56.45
C THR A 389 25.65 36.32 56.94
N SER A 390 25.20 35.47 57.89
CA SER A 390 25.74 34.35 58.73
C SER A 390 24.54 33.69 59.47
N SER A 391 24.19 32.40 59.30
CA SER A 391 24.66 31.18 60.03
C SER A 391 24.28 31.04 61.52
N ILE A 392 23.88 29.81 61.93
CA ILE A 392 23.88 29.16 63.29
C ILE A 392 22.49 28.79 63.87
N ASP A 393 22.28 27.48 64.15
CA ASP A 393 21.23 26.89 64.99
C ASP A 393 21.69 26.79 66.47
N PRO A 394 20.80 26.59 67.49
CA PRO A 394 20.55 25.20 67.92
C PRO A 394 19.22 24.86 68.68
N ALA A 395 18.74 23.63 68.44
CA ALA A 395 18.23 22.62 69.40
C ALA A 395 16.98 22.80 70.31
N THR A 396 16.31 21.64 70.52
CA THR A 396 15.76 21.06 71.79
C THR A 396 14.23 20.83 71.89
N THR A 397 13.88 19.60 72.32
CA THR A 397 12.61 19.13 72.97
C THR A 397 11.41 18.61 72.13
N ILE A 398 10.72 17.62 72.73
CA ILE A 398 9.65 16.70 72.27
C ILE A 398 8.86 16.31 73.55
N PRO A 399 7.60 15.78 73.57
CA PRO A 399 6.55 15.61 72.54
C PRO A 399 5.47 16.73 72.69
N VAL A 400 4.13 16.66 72.51
CA VAL A 400 3.05 15.65 72.30
C VAL A 400 1.94 16.36 71.46
N GLY A 401 1.09 15.72 70.64
CA GLY A 401 0.96 14.34 70.14
C GLY A 401 -0.34 14.23 69.31
N ALA A 402 -0.45 13.24 68.41
CA ALA A 402 -1.60 13.06 67.51
C ALA A 402 -1.88 11.58 67.24
N GLY A 403 -3.12 11.26 66.86
CA GLY A 403 -3.60 9.89 66.68
C GLY A 403 -3.29 9.24 65.33
N GLU A 404 -3.27 7.90 65.38
CA GLU A 404 -3.42 6.89 64.33
C GLU A 404 -4.65 7.15 63.41
N GLU A 405 -4.81 6.57 62.20
CA GLU A 405 -3.97 5.74 61.29
C GLU A 405 -4.56 5.89 59.86
N GLU A 406 -4.03 5.44 58.72
CA GLU A 406 -2.76 4.79 58.27
C GLU A 406 -2.63 5.16 56.76
N SER A 407 -1.49 4.94 56.10
CA SER A 407 -1.47 4.20 54.82
C SER A 407 -0.06 3.97 54.22
N ASN A 408 0.36 2.70 54.33
CA ASN A 408 0.95 1.88 53.27
C ASN A 408 2.49 1.91 53.04
N TRP A 409 2.94 0.77 52.51
CA TRP A 409 4.19 0.39 51.85
C TRP A 409 5.51 0.45 52.65
N LYS A 410 6.07 -0.74 52.92
CA LYS A 410 7.52 -0.95 53.15
C LYS A 410 8.02 -2.24 52.49
N THR A 411 8.85 -2.10 51.48
CA THR A 411 9.74 -3.17 51.00
C THR A 411 10.89 -3.37 51.99
N ARG A 412 11.25 -4.62 52.31
CA ARG A 412 12.66 -5.05 52.44
C ARG A 412 12.85 -6.55 52.63
N GLN A 413 13.88 -7.08 51.97
CA GLN A 413 14.45 -8.38 52.33
C GLN A 413 15.28 -8.29 53.62
N LYS A 414 15.42 -9.41 54.34
CA LYS A 414 16.75 -9.99 54.64
C LYS A 414 16.69 -11.44 55.15
N LYS A 415 17.53 -12.28 54.53
CA LYS A 415 18.24 -13.47 55.03
C LYS A 415 17.57 -14.39 56.09
N LYS A 416 17.15 -15.56 55.61
CA LYS A 416 17.43 -16.93 56.13
C LYS A 416 17.67 -17.12 57.65
N THR A 417 16.83 -17.94 58.27
CA THR A 417 17.16 -18.78 59.45
C THR A 417 16.99 -20.28 59.13
N SER A 418 17.33 -21.14 60.08
CA SER A 418 17.64 -22.57 59.95
C SER A 418 16.53 -23.49 59.39
N ILE A 419 16.96 -24.52 58.66
CA ILE A 419 16.14 -25.66 58.20
C ILE A 419 15.76 -26.57 59.39
N THR A 420 14.48 -26.91 59.51
CA THR A 420 14.04 -28.14 60.20
C THR A 420 12.78 -28.70 59.53
N LYS A 421 12.88 -29.90 58.93
CA LYS A 421 11.91 -31.02 58.99
C LYS A 421 12.33 -32.14 58.02
N SER A 422 12.32 -33.36 58.54
CA SER A 422 12.39 -34.64 57.81
C SER A 422 11.31 -35.57 58.39
N SER A 423 11.06 -36.72 57.74
CA SER A 423 9.79 -37.46 57.78
C SER A 423 8.66 -36.70 57.05
N PHE A 424 8.15 -37.07 55.87
CA PHE A 424 8.01 -38.36 55.15
C PHE A 424 6.79 -39.19 55.58
N SER A 425 6.17 -39.85 54.59
CA SER A 425 4.82 -40.46 54.56
C SER A 425 3.65 -39.45 54.66
N GLY A 426 2.61 -39.53 53.82
CA GLY A 426 2.42 -40.42 52.67
C GLY A 426 1.17 -40.09 51.83
N TRP A 427 1.02 -40.85 50.72
CA TRP A 427 0.12 -40.66 49.57
C TRP A 427 0.44 -39.46 48.67
#